data_AF-A0A409W2C1-F1
#
_entry.id   AF-A0A409W2C1-F1
#
_cell.length_a   1.000
_cell.length_b   1.000
_cell.length_c   1.000
_cell.angle_alpha   90.00
_cell.angle_beta   90.00
_cell.angle_gamma   90.00
#
_symmetry.space_group_name_H-M   'P 1'
#
loop_
_entity.id
_entity.type
_entity.pdbx_description
1 polymer ?
#
loop_
_entity_poly.entity_id
_entity_poly.type
_entity_poly.pdbx_seq_one_letter_code
_entity_poly.pdbx_strand_id
1 'polypeptide(L)'
;MSKLCDYFTITGTVGVKYRRDWRDPRVAHIILLAGPTGSGKSSFIEALSNTKSLGISKDQLEGFTQAVTAYKVENLLVDYLGKRYPVCLLDSPGFSDANISEFEVIEQVRKWLSDQGLRYVNTILYFYPITDIRIPGSRRRTMEMLKSLIKREDRNEGTLTIVTTMWDKVWNEHVRKRAEANFVDIRDNLFKEMVRSGTGVVQFWNTQESALEIMSCSYKHYTKAVSSALHDISIDTPLLRRTPYGAHLYSDLIGRIEGAWLHKISLEFELAHTITTSTQDPELIAIYQSRLRETVRILHKFGAQLENFGAPPTGMPVIQGQLAFQYLDLLRQETEVAPSMPTEQMSRPMFAHTRQAFKKIKSVLSKR
;
A
#
# COMPACT_ATOMS: atom_id res chain seq x y z
N MET A 1 31.88 8.92 -12.41
CA MET A 1 30.63 8.30 -12.91
C MET A 1 30.81 6.79 -12.84
N SER A 2 30.57 6.21 -11.67
CA SER A 2 30.69 4.76 -11.43
C SER A 2 29.65 3.98 -12.24
N LYS A 3 29.93 2.70 -12.47
CA LYS A 3 29.26 1.72 -13.35
C LYS A 3 27.72 1.64 -13.19
N LEU A 4 27.00 2.62 -13.72
CA LEU A 4 25.55 2.55 -13.96
C LEU A 4 25.21 1.66 -15.18
N CYS A 5 26.22 1.28 -15.98
CA CYS A 5 26.10 1.06 -17.43
C CYS A 5 25.77 -0.34 -17.96
N ASP A 6 25.52 -1.38 -17.16
CA ASP A 6 25.31 -2.71 -17.77
C ASP A 6 23.85 -2.99 -18.15
N TYR A 7 22.89 -2.29 -17.53
CA TYR A 7 21.45 -2.62 -17.65
C TYR A 7 20.56 -1.49 -18.17
N PHE A 8 21.08 -0.26 -18.19
CA PHE A 8 20.32 0.91 -18.58
C PHE A 8 21.06 1.73 -19.63
N THR A 9 20.32 2.18 -20.64
CA THR A 9 20.77 3.18 -21.60
C THR A 9 20.19 4.55 -21.21
N ILE A 10 21.08 5.51 -20.92
CA ILE A 10 20.72 6.91 -20.75
C ILE A 10 20.79 7.60 -22.12
N THR A 11 19.70 8.24 -22.54
CA THR A 11 19.55 8.85 -23.88
C THR A 11 19.55 10.38 -23.85
N GLY A 12 19.72 10.98 -22.67
CA GLY A 12 19.67 12.41 -22.42
C GLY A 12 19.61 12.69 -20.91
N THR A 13 19.29 13.92 -20.51
CA THR A 13 19.11 14.26 -19.10
C THR A 13 17.97 13.44 -18.49
N VAL A 14 18.25 12.64 -17.47
CA VAL A 14 17.21 11.82 -16.82
C VAL A 14 16.21 12.74 -16.14
N GLY A 15 14.93 12.50 -16.43
CA GLY A 15 13.80 13.25 -15.90
C GLY A 15 12.69 12.32 -15.44
N VAL A 16 11.64 12.88 -14.84
CA VAL A 16 10.43 12.12 -14.51
C VAL A 16 9.20 12.93 -14.91
N LYS A 17 8.26 12.26 -15.58
CA LYS A 17 7.02 12.87 -16.04
C LYS A 17 5.81 12.06 -15.63
N TYR A 18 4.83 12.72 -15.02
CA TYR A 18 3.51 12.13 -14.75
C TYR A 18 2.84 11.66 -16.05
N ARG A 19 2.28 10.45 -16.04
CA ARG A 19 1.64 9.85 -17.21
C ARG A 19 0.31 9.22 -16.83
N ARG A 20 -0.80 9.79 -17.30
CA ARG A 20 -2.16 9.21 -17.11
C ARG A 20 -2.41 7.97 -17.93
N ASP A 21 -1.87 7.95 -19.14
CA ASP A 21 -2.14 6.92 -20.13
C ASP A 21 -0.80 6.27 -20.56
N TRP A 22 -0.72 4.95 -20.36
CA TRP A 22 0.38 4.09 -20.73
C TRP A 22 0.07 3.25 -21.99
N ARG A 23 -0.64 3.82 -22.97
CA ARG A 23 -0.77 3.28 -24.35
C ARG A 23 0.53 3.34 -25.17
N ASP A 24 1.69 3.13 -24.54
CA ASP A 24 2.93 2.97 -25.30
C ASP A 24 2.94 1.57 -25.92
N PRO A 25 3.19 1.42 -27.24
CA PRO A 25 3.25 0.10 -27.87
C PRO A 25 4.41 -0.76 -27.35
N ARG A 26 5.37 -0.17 -26.62
CA ARG A 26 6.45 -0.91 -25.95
C ARG A 26 6.03 -1.29 -24.54
N VAL A 27 6.08 -2.59 -24.27
CA VAL A 27 6.05 -3.17 -22.92
C VAL A 27 7.04 -2.41 -22.01
N ALA A 28 6.56 -1.81 -20.94
CA ALA A 28 7.43 -1.11 -20.00
C ALA A 28 7.95 -2.06 -18.91
N HIS A 29 9.10 -1.72 -18.33
CA HIS A 29 9.51 -2.27 -17.04
C HIS A 29 8.80 -1.47 -15.94
N ILE A 30 7.86 -2.11 -15.26
CA ILE A 30 6.96 -1.49 -14.28
C ILE A 30 7.47 -1.78 -12.87
N ILE A 31 7.70 -0.72 -12.11
CA ILE A 31 8.19 -0.76 -10.75
C ILE A 31 7.14 -0.18 -9.82
N LEU A 32 6.68 -0.97 -8.83
CA LEU A 32 5.81 -0.49 -7.77
C LEU A 32 6.66 0.05 -6.61
N LEU A 33 6.37 1.30 -6.20
CA LEU A 33 6.96 1.91 -5.01
C LEU A 33 6.06 1.60 -3.81
N ALA A 34 6.54 0.77 -2.90
CA ALA A 34 5.81 0.32 -1.71
C ALA A 34 6.50 0.80 -0.42
N GLY A 35 5.77 0.85 0.68
CA GLY A 35 6.28 1.27 1.99
C GLY A 35 5.39 2.32 2.65
N PRO A 36 5.63 2.62 3.94
CA PRO A 36 4.73 3.45 4.72
C PRO A 36 4.65 4.90 4.25
N THR A 37 3.61 5.61 4.69
CA THR A 37 3.52 7.06 4.52
C THR A 37 4.77 7.71 5.12
N GLY A 38 5.38 8.66 4.39
CA GLY A 38 6.63 9.30 4.80
C GLY A 38 7.91 8.47 4.60
N SER A 39 7.85 7.28 3.98
CA SER A 39 9.05 6.44 3.80
C SER A 39 10.06 6.92 2.75
N GLY A 40 9.73 7.96 1.98
CA GLY A 40 10.60 8.51 0.93
C GLY A 40 10.28 8.06 -0.50
N LYS A 41 9.13 7.41 -0.75
CA LYS A 41 8.69 7.02 -2.11
C LYS A 41 8.68 8.21 -3.08
N SER A 42 8.03 9.31 -2.70
CA SER A 42 7.94 10.51 -3.54
C SER A 42 9.28 11.25 -3.64
N SER A 43 10.09 11.27 -2.57
CA SER A 43 11.46 11.80 -2.63
C SER A 43 12.33 11.05 -3.63
N PHE A 44 12.14 9.74 -3.78
CA PHE A 44 12.83 8.94 -4.79
C PHE A 44 12.45 9.33 -6.22
N ILE A 45 11.17 9.55 -6.49
CA ILE A 45 10.69 10.04 -7.79
C ILE A 45 11.29 11.41 -8.11
N GLU A 46 11.29 12.33 -7.14
CA GLU A 46 11.88 13.66 -7.32
C GLU A 46 13.39 13.59 -7.55
N ALA A 47 14.09 12.75 -6.79
CA ALA A 47 15.53 12.57 -6.93
C ALA A 47 15.92 12.12 -8.35
N LEU A 48 15.12 11.24 -8.98
CA LEU A 48 15.34 10.82 -10.37
C LEU A 48 15.26 11.98 -11.38
N SER A 49 14.52 13.05 -11.08
CA SER A 49 14.36 14.19 -11.99
C SER A 49 15.43 15.28 -11.86
N ASN A 50 16.33 15.18 -10.87
CA ASN A 50 17.31 16.22 -10.45
C ASN A 50 16.71 17.61 -10.19
N THR A 51 15.39 17.74 -10.18
CA THR A 51 14.68 18.98 -9.91
C THR A 51 13.61 18.71 -8.87
N LYS A 52 13.68 19.39 -7.72
CA LYS A 52 12.61 19.37 -6.70
C LYS A 52 11.35 20.14 -7.15
N SER A 53 11.14 20.29 -8.46
CA SER A 53 10.13 21.13 -9.10
C SER A 53 8.76 20.48 -9.16
N LEU A 54 8.69 19.14 -9.05
CA LEU A 54 7.42 18.42 -9.09
C LEU A 54 6.57 18.62 -7.81
N GLY A 55 7.18 19.11 -6.72
CA GLY A 55 6.48 19.42 -5.46
C GLY A 55 5.84 18.22 -4.76
N ILE A 56 6.10 17.00 -5.23
CA ILE A 56 5.46 15.76 -4.77
C ILE A 56 5.76 15.56 -3.28
N SER A 57 6.99 15.86 -2.82
CA SER A 57 7.43 15.63 -1.43
C SER A 57 7.07 16.73 -0.44
N LYS A 58 6.71 17.94 -0.90
CA LYS A 58 6.56 19.12 -0.02
C LYS A 58 5.17 19.27 0.60
N ASP A 59 4.12 18.72 -0.01
CA ASP A 59 2.73 18.84 0.45
C ASP A 59 2.23 17.62 1.28
N GLN A 60 3.15 16.85 1.90
CA GLN A 60 2.89 15.51 2.43
C GLN A 60 2.69 15.41 3.96
N LEU A 61 2.26 16.48 4.65
CA LEU A 61 2.09 16.44 6.11
C LEU A 61 0.94 15.53 6.59
N GLU A 62 0.06 15.10 5.69
CA GLU A 62 -0.81 13.92 5.86
C GLU A 62 -0.85 13.18 4.52
N GLY A 63 -0.92 11.84 4.53
CA GLY A 63 -0.70 10.98 3.35
C GLY A 63 -1.42 11.42 2.07
N PHE A 64 -0.75 12.22 1.24
CA PHE A 64 -1.36 12.90 0.09
C PHE A 64 -1.60 11.97 -1.09
N THR A 65 -0.78 10.92 -1.26
CA THR A 65 -1.01 9.91 -2.29
C THR A 65 -2.19 9.03 -1.88
N GLN A 66 -3.39 9.42 -2.29
CA GLN A 66 -4.64 8.67 -2.08
C GLN A 66 -4.94 7.68 -3.22
N ALA A 67 -4.25 7.83 -4.35
CA ALA A 67 -4.42 7.03 -5.54
C ALA A 67 -3.08 6.61 -6.15
N VAL A 68 -3.02 5.39 -6.69
CA VAL A 68 -1.88 4.93 -7.51
C VAL A 68 -1.66 5.86 -8.68
N THR A 69 -0.42 6.34 -8.83
CA THR A 69 -0.02 7.30 -9.85
C THR A 69 1.18 6.79 -10.63
N ALA A 70 1.11 6.87 -11.96
CA ALA A 70 2.18 6.43 -12.84
C ALA A 70 3.07 7.59 -13.31
N TYR A 71 4.37 7.32 -13.30
CA TYR A 71 5.41 8.23 -13.78
C TYR A 71 6.32 7.51 -14.78
N LYS A 72 6.61 8.16 -15.90
CA LYS A 72 7.64 7.74 -16.84
C LYS A 72 8.98 8.32 -16.42
N VAL A 73 10.00 7.48 -16.31
CA VAL A 73 11.38 7.97 -16.22
C VAL A 73 11.84 8.33 -17.62
N GLU A 74 12.04 9.61 -17.88
CA GLU A 74 12.45 10.14 -19.17
C GLU A 74 13.94 9.91 -19.40
N ASN A 75 14.30 9.65 -20.65
CA ASN A 75 15.67 9.43 -21.10
C ASN A 75 16.41 8.27 -20.44
N LEU A 76 15.69 7.36 -19.75
CA LEU A 76 16.21 6.13 -19.17
C LEU A 76 15.48 4.92 -19.77
N LEU A 77 16.23 4.00 -20.36
CA LEU A 77 15.70 2.78 -20.97
C LEU A 77 16.38 1.56 -20.37
N VAL A 78 15.60 0.53 -20.09
CA VAL A 78 16.10 -0.78 -19.67
C VAL A 78 16.53 -1.56 -20.90
N ASP A 79 17.72 -2.14 -20.86
CA ASP A 79 18.21 -3.07 -21.88
C ASP A 79 17.90 -4.53 -21.48
N TYR A 80 17.19 -5.25 -22.34
CA TYR A 80 16.87 -6.66 -22.16
C TYR A 80 16.84 -7.39 -23.50
N LEU A 81 17.69 -8.42 -23.64
CA LEU A 81 17.80 -9.24 -24.85
C LEU A 81 17.92 -8.40 -26.14
N GLY A 82 18.74 -7.35 -26.11
CA GLY A 82 18.97 -6.45 -27.24
C GLY A 82 17.81 -5.49 -27.56
N LYS A 83 16.76 -5.46 -26.73
CA LYS A 83 15.63 -4.52 -26.83
C LYS A 83 15.66 -3.51 -25.70
N ARG A 84 15.14 -2.32 -25.99
CA ARG A 84 15.04 -1.20 -25.07
C ARG A 84 13.61 -0.92 -24.66
N TYR A 85 13.37 -0.92 -23.35
CA TYR A 85 12.05 -0.75 -22.78
C TYR A 85 11.99 0.50 -21.88
N PRO A 86 10.89 1.27 -21.93
CA PRO A 86 10.72 2.40 -21.03
C PRO A 86 10.50 1.93 -19.59
N VAL A 87 10.83 2.78 -18.63
CA VAL A 87 10.61 2.55 -17.20
C VAL A 87 9.35 3.27 -16.73
N CYS A 88 8.47 2.53 -16.05
CA CYS A 88 7.29 3.05 -15.38
C CYS A 88 7.45 2.91 -13.87
N LEU A 89 7.29 4.00 -13.12
CA LEU A 89 7.17 3.97 -11.66
C LEU A 89 5.69 4.12 -11.30
N LEU A 90 5.18 3.20 -10.49
CA LEU A 90 3.87 3.30 -9.85
C LEU A 90 4.08 3.75 -8.42
N ASP A 91 3.81 5.03 -8.17
CA ASP A 91 3.71 5.56 -6.81
C ASP A 91 2.38 5.11 -6.21
N SER A 92 2.41 4.48 -5.04
CA SER A 92 1.21 4.02 -4.35
C SER A 92 0.97 4.85 -3.09
N PRO A 93 -0.28 4.85 -2.58
CA PRO A 93 -0.52 5.21 -1.19
C PRO A 93 0.40 4.46 -0.22
N GLY A 94 0.60 5.01 0.97
CA GLY A 94 1.39 4.36 2.00
C GLY A 94 0.82 2.99 2.36
N PHE A 95 1.66 1.96 2.35
CA PHE A 95 1.30 0.71 3.03
C PHE A 95 1.32 0.92 4.55
N SER A 96 0.60 0.12 5.33
CA SER A 96 0.42 0.35 6.76
C SER A 96 -0.15 1.74 7.12
N ASP A 97 -0.85 2.41 6.19
CA ASP A 97 -1.56 3.67 6.47
C ASP A 97 -2.75 3.40 7.40
N ALA A 98 -3.15 4.38 8.21
CA ALA A 98 -4.27 4.21 9.14
C ALA A 98 -5.62 4.08 8.43
N ASN A 99 -5.80 4.77 7.30
CA ASN A 99 -7.08 4.97 6.61
C ASN A 99 -7.17 4.21 5.28
N ILE A 100 -6.04 3.70 4.77
CA ILE A 100 -5.93 2.95 3.53
C ILE A 100 -5.43 1.54 3.86
N SER A 101 -6.23 0.53 3.51
CA SER A 101 -5.87 -0.86 3.75
C SER A 101 -4.89 -1.38 2.69
N GLU A 102 -4.12 -2.39 3.04
CA GLU A 102 -3.26 -3.11 2.09
C GLU A 102 -4.09 -3.63 0.89
N PHE A 103 -5.32 -4.10 1.14
CA PHE A 103 -6.23 -4.56 0.09
C PHE A 103 -6.57 -3.44 -0.90
N GLU A 104 -6.87 -2.24 -0.39
CA GLU A 104 -7.16 -1.08 -1.23
C GLU A 104 -5.97 -0.68 -2.10
N VAL A 105 -4.76 -0.65 -1.54
CA VAL A 105 -3.55 -0.33 -2.32
C VAL A 105 -3.36 -1.34 -3.45
N ILE A 106 -3.48 -2.63 -3.15
CA ILE A 106 -3.35 -3.68 -4.17
C ILE A 106 -4.46 -3.53 -5.21
N GLU A 107 -5.73 -3.37 -4.84
CA GLU A 107 -6.83 -3.17 -5.79
C GLU A 107 -6.64 -1.95 -6.69
N GLN A 108 -6.09 -0.83 -6.18
CA GLN A 108 -5.76 0.33 -7.00
C GLN A 108 -4.67 0.00 -8.04
N VAL A 109 -3.62 -0.76 -7.66
CA VAL A 109 -2.60 -1.23 -8.60
C VAL A 109 -3.21 -2.16 -9.66
N ARG A 110 -4.06 -3.10 -9.23
CA ARG A 110 -4.76 -4.06 -10.11
C ARG A 110 -5.63 -3.34 -11.13
N LYS A 111 -6.43 -2.36 -10.66
CA LYS A 111 -7.28 -1.52 -11.50
C LYS A 111 -6.45 -0.72 -12.50
N TRP A 112 -5.40 -0.04 -12.04
CA TRP A 112 -4.53 0.74 -12.92
C TRP A 112 -3.94 -0.13 -14.04
N LEU A 113 -3.40 -1.31 -13.71
CA LEU A 113 -2.85 -2.24 -14.70
C LEU A 113 -3.91 -2.66 -15.73
N SER A 114 -5.10 -3.05 -15.27
CA SER A 114 -6.19 -3.45 -16.16
C SER A 114 -6.65 -2.32 -17.08
N ASP A 115 -6.76 -1.09 -16.58
CA ASP A 115 -7.15 0.08 -17.36
C ASP A 115 -6.12 0.37 -18.48
N GLN A 116 -4.86 -0.03 -18.28
CA GLN A 116 -3.79 0.06 -19.28
C GLN A 116 -3.66 -1.21 -20.15
N GLY A 117 -4.47 -2.26 -19.95
CA GLY A 117 -4.33 -3.54 -20.64
C GLY A 117 -3.08 -4.35 -20.22
N LEU A 118 -2.50 -4.02 -19.06
CA LEU A 118 -1.32 -4.65 -18.48
C LEU A 118 -1.74 -5.66 -17.40
N ARG A 119 -0.87 -6.63 -17.10
CA ARG A 119 -1.18 -7.71 -16.14
C ARG A 119 -0.10 -7.98 -15.10
N TYR A 120 0.97 -7.19 -15.09
CA TYR A 120 2.14 -7.45 -14.26
C TYR A 120 2.78 -6.19 -13.71
N VAL A 121 3.50 -6.36 -12.59
CA VAL A 121 4.50 -5.45 -12.05
C VAL A 121 5.80 -6.23 -12.01
N ASN A 122 6.83 -5.75 -12.72
CA ASN A 122 8.10 -6.47 -12.82
C ASN A 122 8.80 -6.51 -11.46
N THR A 123 8.85 -5.37 -10.77
CA THR A 123 9.67 -5.19 -9.57
C THR A 123 8.97 -4.35 -8.51
N ILE A 124 9.25 -4.62 -7.24
CA ILE A 124 8.80 -3.83 -6.09
C ILE A 124 10.01 -3.20 -5.42
N LEU A 125 9.96 -1.89 -5.21
CA LEU A 125 10.88 -1.17 -4.31
C LEU A 125 10.15 -0.92 -3.00
N TYR A 126 10.59 -1.57 -1.92
CA TYR A 126 10.03 -1.38 -0.59
C TYR A 126 10.87 -0.40 0.22
N PHE A 127 10.34 0.80 0.43
CA PHE A 127 11.01 1.92 1.10
C PHE A 127 10.88 1.81 2.62
N TYR A 128 12.01 1.89 3.32
CA TYR A 128 12.11 1.73 4.76
C TYR A 128 13.00 2.81 5.39
N PRO A 129 12.49 3.71 6.25
CA PRO A 129 13.30 4.71 6.94
C PRO A 129 14.36 4.07 7.84
N ILE A 130 15.63 4.40 7.66
CA ILE A 130 16.71 3.81 8.48
C ILE A 130 16.70 4.30 9.94
N THR A 131 16.07 5.45 10.16
CA THR A 131 15.93 6.09 11.47
C THR A 131 14.89 5.42 12.36
N ASP A 132 14.12 4.46 11.84
CA ASP A 132 13.13 3.73 12.63
C ASP A 132 13.82 2.87 13.69
N ILE A 133 13.42 3.06 14.95
CA ILE A 133 14.02 2.39 16.11
C ILE A 133 13.36 1.02 16.35
N ARG A 134 12.10 0.86 15.92
CA ARG A 134 11.32 -0.36 16.10
C ARG A 134 10.49 -0.62 14.86
N ILE A 135 10.16 -1.90 14.64
CA ILE A 135 9.24 -2.32 13.58
C ILE A 135 7.87 -2.60 14.22
N PRO A 136 6.87 -1.73 14.01
CA PRO A 136 5.49 -1.98 14.40
C PRO A 136 4.98 -3.28 13.79
N GLY A 137 4.06 -3.93 14.51
CA GLY A 137 3.43 -5.16 14.05
C GLY A 137 2.72 -5.02 12.70
N SER A 138 2.09 -3.87 12.43
CA SER A 138 1.46 -3.57 11.14
C SER A 138 2.47 -3.65 9.99
N ARG A 139 3.63 -3.00 10.13
CA ARG A 139 4.71 -3.04 9.12
C ARG A 139 5.27 -4.44 8.91
N ARG A 140 5.41 -5.24 9.98
CA ARG A 140 5.79 -6.66 9.85
C ARG A 140 4.78 -7.44 9.03
N ARG A 141 3.47 -7.27 9.29
CA ARG A 141 2.40 -7.92 8.51
C ARG A 141 2.42 -7.51 7.04
N THR A 142 2.61 -6.23 6.74
CA THR A 142 2.79 -5.73 5.36
C THR A 142 3.98 -6.39 4.68
N MET A 143 5.11 -6.56 5.39
CA MET A 143 6.29 -7.24 4.84
C MET A 143 6.04 -8.73 4.56
N GLU A 144 5.34 -9.44 5.45
CA GLU A 144 4.92 -10.83 5.20
C GLU A 144 3.96 -10.93 4.02
N MET A 145 3.04 -9.97 3.88
CA MET A 145 2.19 -9.86 2.69
C MET A 145 3.02 -9.71 1.42
N LEU A 146 3.99 -8.77 1.38
CA LEU A 146 4.87 -8.57 0.22
C LEU A 146 5.74 -9.81 -0.09
N LYS A 147 6.24 -10.49 0.95
CA LYS A 147 6.94 -11.78 0.83
C LYS A 147 6.08 -12.81 0.11
N SER A 148 4.85 -12.99 0.58
CA SER A 148 3.90 -13.95 0.00
C SER A 148 3.45 -13.57 -1.42
N LEU A 149 3.49 -12.27 -1.75
CA LEU A 149 3.15 -11.75 -3.07
C LEU A 149 4.22 -12.12 -4.11
N ILE A 150 5.51 -12.01 -3.76
CA ILE A 150 6.59 -12.34 -4.69
C ILE A 150 6.93 -13.83 -4.74
N LYS A 151 6.75 -14.59 -3.65
CA LYS A 151 7.08 -16.03 -3.54
C LYS A 151 6.08 -16.98 -4.23
N ARG A 152 5.32 -16.51 -5.22
CA ARG A 152 4.39 -17.38 -5.97
C ARG A 152 5.10 -18.43 -6.81
N GLU A 153 6.34 -18.15 -7.20
CA GLU A 153 7.19 -19.02 -8.00
C GLU A 153 8.54 -19.17 -7.30
N ASP A 154 9.16 -20.34 -7.43
CA ASP A 154 10.49 -20.59 -6.88
C ASP A 154 11.51 -19.63 -7.51
N ARG A 155 12.37 -19.01 -6.67
CA ARG A 155 13.45 -18.09 -7.09
C ARG A 155 12.97 -16.78 -7.70
N ASN A 156 11.90 -16.19 -7.16
CA ASN A 156 11.35 -14.90 -7.62
C ASN A 156 11.70 -13.72 -6.69
N GLU A 157 12.49 -13.93 -5.63
CA GLU A 157 12.83 -12.91 -4.63
C GLU A 157 13.66 -11.74 -5.17
N GLY A 158 14.33 -11.92 -6.31
CA GLY A 158 15.02 -10.84 -7.04
C GLY A 158 14.10 -9.73 -7.56
N THR A 159 12.79 -9.97 -7.58
CA THR A 159 11.78 -8.96 -7.93
C THR A 159 11.51 -7.95 -6.82
N LEU A 160 12.02 -8.17 -5.60
CA LEU A 160 11.94 -7.22 -4.49
C LEU A 160 13.30 -6.58 -4.23
N THR A 161 13.29 -5.28 -3.96
CA THR A 161 14.45 -4.55 -3.43
C THR A 161 14.02 -3.71 -2.22
N ILE A 162 14.71 -3.89 -1.10
CA ILE A 162 14.53 -3.09 0.11
C ILE A 162 15.37 -1.83 -0.02
N VAL A 163 14.71 -0.68 -0.05
CA VAL A 163 15.34 0.63 -0.20
C VAL A 163 15.33 1.32 1.17
N THR A 164 16.48 1.38 1.82
CA THR A 164 16.61 2.10 3.09
C THR A 164 16.78 3.60 2.84
N THR A 165 15.98 4.45 3.51
CA THR A 165 15.90 5.89 3.26
C THR A 165 16.31 6.73 4.48
N MET A 166 16.33 8.06 4.33
CA MET A 166 16.67 9.03 5.37
C MET A 166 18.12 8.98 5.85
N TRP A 167 19.03 8.41 5.04
CA TRP A 167 20.46 8.44 5.30
C TRP A 167 21.02 9.87 5.32
N ASP A 168 20.44 10.78 4.55
CA ASP A 168 20.74 12.22 4.54
C ASP A 168 20.30 12.95 5.84
N LYS A 169 19.54 12.29 6.72
CA LYS A 169 19.10 12.84 8.02
C LYS A 169 19.95 12.35 9.19
N VAL A 170 20.95 11.51 8.94
CA VAL A 170 21.87 11.02 9.95
C VAL A 170 22.96 12.08 10.18
N TRP A 171 22.81 12.89 11.24
CA TRP A 171 23.62 14.10 11.44
C TRP A 171 24.71 13.99 12.51
N ASN A 172 24.73 12.91 13.30
CA ASN A 172 25.76 12.67 14.31
C ASN A 172 26.17 11.20 14.42
N GLU A 173 27.29 10.96 15.08
CA GLU A 173 27.91 9.65 15.22
C GLU A 173 27.03 8.62 15.92
N HIS A 174 26.26 9.03 16.93
CA HIS A 174 25.39 8.13 17.67
C HIS A 174 24.20 7.65 16.81
N VAL A 175 23.58 8.56 16.05
CA VAL A 175 22.51 8.22 15.10
C VAL A 175 23.08 7.38 13.96
N ARG A 176 24.31 7.67 13.50
CA ARG A 176 24.99 6.90 12.45
C ARG A 176 25.24 5.45 12.84
N LYS A 177 25.84 5.21 14.01
CA LYS A 177 26.03 3.85 14.54
C LYS A 177 24.71 3.08 14.63
N ARG A 178 23.63 3.74 15.06
CA ARG A 178 22.30 3.13 15.10
C ARG A 178 21.78 2.80 13.71
N ALA A 179 21.88 3.73 12.76
CA ALA A 179 21.44 3.51 11.38
C ALA A 179 22.22 2.36 10.70
N GLU A 180 23.54 2.30 10.90
CA GLU A 180 24.39 1.21 10.43
C GLU A 180 23.99 -0.13 11.07
N ALA A 181 23.76 -0.18 12.38
CA ALA A 181 23.27 -1.38 13.06
C ALA A 181 21.87 -1.82 12.56
N ASN A 182 20.95 -0.87 12.37
CA ASN A 182 19.63 -1.12 11.80
C ASN A 182 19.73 -1.68 10.38
N PHE A 183 20.64 -1.15 9.55
CA PHE A 183 20.84 -1.64 8.19
C PHE A 183 21.30 -3.10 8.18
N VAL A 184 22.24 -3.44 9.07
CA VAL A 184 22.70 -4.82 9.27
C VAL A 184 21.55 -5.71 9.74
N ASP A 185 20.75 -5.27 10.72
CA ASP A 185 19.61 -6.05 11.22
C ASP A 185 18.55 -6.30 10.13
N ILE A 186 18.22 -5.27 9.34
CA ILE A 186 17.30 -5.38 8.20
C ILE A 186 17.80 -6.44 7.21
N ARG A 187 19.08 -6.39 6.84
CA ARG A 187 19.68 -7.29 5.84
C ARG A 187 19.88 -8.71 6.37
N ASP A 188 20.45 -8.85 7.56
CA ASP A 188 21.02 -10.10 8.06
C ASP A 188 20.12 -10.85 9.04
N ASN A 189 19.05 -10.22 9.53
CA ASN A 189 18.05 -10.84 10.40
C ASN A 189 16.66 -10.77 9.76
N LEU A 190 16.12 -9.57 9.54
CA LEU A 190 14.72 -9.37 9.15
C LEU A 190 14.38 -9.91 7.75
N PHE A 191 15.27 -9.66 6.79
CA PHE A 191 15.14 -10.10 5.40
C PHE A 191 16.17 -11.16 5.01
N LYS A 192 16.89 -11.74 5.98
CA LYS A 192 18.00 -12.68 5.77
C LYS A 192 17.75 -13.72 4.69
N GLU A 193 16.62 -14.42 4.80
CA GLU A 193 16.25 -15.48 3.85
C GLU A 193 15.99 -14.93 2.46
N MET A 194 15.30 -13.80 2.36
CA MET A 194 15.01 -13.16 1.08
C MET A 194 16.27 -12.65 0.40
N VAL A 195 17.17 -12.05 1.17
CA VAL A 195 18.47 -11.57 0.68
C VAL A 195 19.30 -12.74 0.16
N ARG A 196 19.32 -13.87 0.88
CA ARG A 196 19.95 -15.12 0.42
C ARG A 196 19.33 -15.63 -0.89
N SER A 197 18.01 -15.49 -1.05
CA SER A 197 17.29 -15.88 -2.28
C SER A 197 17.34 -14.83 -3.41
N GLY A 198 18.00 -13.69 -3.20
CA GLY A 198 18.27 -12.72 -4.25
C GLY A 198 17.55 -11.38 -4.12
N THR A 199 16.83 -11.08 -3.05
CA THR A 199 16.33 -9.72 -2.77
C THR A 199 17.48 -8.74 -2.55
N GLY A 200 17.43 -7.59 -3.21
CA GLY A 200 18.41 -6.51 -3.01
C GLY A 200 18.13 -5.70 -1.73
N VAL A 201 19.17 -5.20 -1.07
CA VAL A 201 19.08 -4.21 0.02
C VAL A 201 20.03 -3.07 -0.26
N VAL A 202 19.50 -1.86 -0.39
CA VAL A 202 20.23 -0.69 -0.91
C VAL A 202 19.96 0.56 -0.07
N GLN A 203 20.87 1.52 -0.14
CA GLN A 203 20.79 2.79 0.59
C GLN A 203 20.41 3.91 -0.37
N PHE A 204 19.34 4.64 -0.05
CA PHE A 204 18.92 5.82 -0.77
C PHE A 204 19.39 7.07 -0.03
N TRP A 205 20.29 7.82 -0.68
CA TRP A 205 20.92 9.02 -0.13
C TRP A 205 20.19 10.31 -0.51
N ASN A 206 18.97 10.20 -1.04
CA ASN A 206 18.17 11.34 -1.46
C ASN A 206 18.84 12.17 -2.58
N THR A 207 19.57 11.49 -3.47
CA THR A 207 20.25 12.08 -4.63
C THR A 207 19.87 11.36 -5.92
N GLN A 208 20.05 12.02 -7.08
CA GLN A 208 19.79 11.37 -8.38
C GLN A 208 20.71 10.17 -8.61
N GLU A 209 21.97 10.28 -8.19
CA GLU A 209 22.97 9.22 -8.36
C GLU A 209 22.56 7.95 -7.60
N SER A 210 22.19 8.09 -6.32
CA SER A 210 21.73 6.96 -5.52
C SER A 210 20.41 6.39 -6.03
N ALA A 211 19.49 7.22 -6.53
CA ALA A 211 18.26 6.74 -7.14
C ALA A 211 18.51 5.90 -8.40
N LEU A 212 19.41 6.36 -9.28
CA LEU A 212 19.80 5.62 -10.48
C LEU A 212 20.54 4.31 -10.14
N GLU A 213 21.40 4.32 -9.12
CA GLU A 213 22.08 3.11 -8.63
C GLU A 213 21.08 2.08 -8.10
N ILE A 214 20.05 2.53 -7.38
CA ILE A 214 18.95 1.67 -6.89
C ILE A 214 18.20 1.04 -8.07
N MET A 215 17.89 1.81 -9.11
CA MET A 215 17.25 1.28 -10.33
C MET A 215 18.11 0.20 -10.99
N SER A 216 19.42 0.46 -11.13
CA SER A 216 20.40 -0.50 -11.67
C SER A 216 20.51 -1.78 -10.85
N CYS A 217 20.69 -1.66 -9.54
CA CYS A 217 20.73 -2.80 -8.63
C CYS A 217 19.42 -3.60 -8.68
N SER A 218 18.28 -2.93 -8.57
CA SER A 218 16.97 -3.59 -8.56
C SER A 218 16.74 -4.40 -9.84
N TYR A 219 17.10 -3.84 -10.99
CA TYR A 219 17.00 -4.55 -12.27
C TYR A 219 17.99 -5.73 -12.38
N LYS A 220 19.23 -5.56 -11.92
CA LYS A 220 20.21 -6.67 -11.84
C LYS A 220 19.67 -7.85 -11.02
N HIS A 221 18.99 -7.57 -9.91
CA HIS A 221 18.35 -8.62 -9.11
C HIS A 221 17.14 -9.23 -9.85
N TYR A 222 16.31 -8.41 -10.48
CA TYR A 222 15.18 -8.85 -11.29
C TYR A 222 15.59 -9.80 -12.43
N THR A 223 16.71 -9.56 -13.13
CA THR A 223 17.17 -10.44 -14.23
C THR A 223 17.48 -11.88 -13.82
N LYS A 224 17.59 -12.15 -12.51
CA LYS A 224 17.78 -13.50 -11.95
C LYS A 224 16.46 -14.15 -11.52
N ALA A 225 15.37 -13.39 -11.50
CA ALA A 225 14.06 -13.88 -11.15
C ALA A 225 13.42 -14.62 -12.32
N VAL A 226 12.57 -15.60 -12.01
CA VAL A 226 11.87 -16.41 -13.01
C VAL A 226 10.65 -15.68 -13.61
N SER A 227 10.12 -14.67 -12.92
CA SER A 227 8.87 -14.00 -13.28
C SER A 227 8.84 -12.56 -12.76
N SER A 228 7.67 -11.93 -12.87
CA SER A 228 7.39 -10.59 -12.36
C SER A 228 7.00 -10.63 -10.87
N ALA A 229 7.23 -9.54 -10.13
CA ALA A 229 6.83 -9.42 -8.73
C ALA A 229 5.33 -9.72 -8.54
N LEU A 230 4.51 -9.21 -9.47
CA LEU A 230 3.09 -9.46 -9.54
C LEU A 230 2.74 -9.87 -10.98
N HIS A 231 2.07 -11.00 -11.16
CA HIS A 231 1.68 -11.53 -12.47
C HIS A 231 0.25 -12.09 -12.43
N ASP A 232 -0.41 -12.08 -13.58
CA ASP A 232 -1.76 -12.65 -13.78
C ASP A 232 -2.79 -12.12 -12.78
N ILE A 233 -2.79 -10.81 -12.61
CA ILE A 233 -3.85 -10.12 -11.91
C ILE A 233 -5.08 -10.11 -12.82
N SER A 234 -5.84 -11.20 -12.83
CA SER A 234 -7.23 -11.04 -13.22
C SER A 234 -7.92 -10.18 -12.15
N ILE A 235 -8.85 -9.31 -12.54
CA ILE A 235 -9.72 -8.56 -11.61
C ILE A 235 -10.58 -9.52 -10.76
N ASP A 236 -10.65 -10.80 -11.10
CA ASP A 236 -11.49 -11.78 -10.43
C ASP A 236 -11.07 -11.99 -8.96
N THR A 237 -11.85 -11.42 -8.04
CA THR A 237 -11.69 -11.57 -6.60
C THR A 237 -11.63 -13.03 -6.11
N PRO A 238 -12.40 -13.99 -6.67
CA PRO A 238 -12.23 -15.42 -6.42
C PRO A 238 -10.79 -15.94 -6.55
N LEU A 239 -10.01 -15.44 -7.52
CA LEU A 239 -8.60 -15.82 -7.68
C LEU A 239 -7.72 -15.19 -6.61
N LEU A 240 -7.98 -13.93 -6.23
CA LEU A 240 -7.25 -13.25 -5.15
C LEU A 240 -7.35 -14.02 -3.82
N ARG A 241 -8.53 -14.51 -3.46
CA ARG A 241 -8.76 -15.26 -2.20
C ARG A 241 -7.95 -16.55 -2.10
N ARG A 242 -7.55 -17.11 -3.24
CA ARG A 242 -6.80 -18.39 -3.31
C ARG A 242 -5.29 -18.18 -3.25
N THR A 243 -4.81 -16.94 -3.30
CA THR A 243 -3.38 -16.67 -3.23
C THR A 243 -2.92 -16.56 -1.77
N PRO A 244 -1.65 -16.91 -1.46
CA PRO A 244 -1.08 -16.71 -0.14
C PRO A 244 -1.18 -15.25 0.34
N TYR A 245 -0.90 -14.28 -0.53
CA TYR A 245 -1.01 -12.87 -0.19
C TYR A 245 -2.46 -12.41 0.03
N GLY A 246 -3.44 -13.02 -0.64
CA GLY A 246 -4.86 -12.77 -0.39
C GLY A 246 -5.26 -13.09 1.05
N ALA A 247 -4.68 -14.14 1.63
CA ALA A 247 -4.86 -14.48 3.04
C ALA A 247 -4.33 -13.36 3.96
N HIS A 248 -3.15 -12.81 3.66
CA HIS A 248 -2.62 -11.67 4.41
C HIS A 248 -3.46 -10.40 4.25
N LEU A 249 -3.95 -10.09 3.04
CA LEU A 249 -4.84 -8.95 2.80
C LEU A 249 -6.15 -9.07 3.59
N TYR A 250 -6.74 -10.26 3.62
CA TYR A 250 -7.93 -10.53 4.40
C TYR A 250 -7.66 -10.37 5.90
N SER A 251 -6.57 -10.97 6.41
CA SER A 251 -6.21 -10.87 7.82
C SER A 251 -5.94 -9.43 8.28
N ASP A 252 -5.28 -8.63 7.45
CA ASP A 252 -5.10 -7.19 7.70
C ASP A 252 -6.45 -6.46 7.78
N LEU A 253 -7.33 -6.70 6.81
CA LEU A 253 -8.64 -6.07 6.75
C LEU A 253 -9.52 -6.40 7.96
N ILE A 254 -9.54 -7.67 8.39
CA ILE A 254 -10.22 -8.08 9.62
C ILE A 254 -9.63 -7.37 10.83
N GLY A 255 -8.31 -7.40 11.01
CA GLY A 255 -7.66 -6.75 12.15
C GLY A 255 -7.90 -5.24 12.20
N ARG A 256 -8.02 -4.58 11.04
CA ARG A 256 -8.38 -3.15 10.95
C ARG A 256 -9.84 -2.90 11.34
N ILE A 257 -10.77 -3.76 10.92
CA ILE A 257 -12.18 -3.67 11.32
C ILE A 257 -12.32 -3.87 12.83
N GLU A 258 -11.68 -4.90 13.39
CA GLU A 258 -11.68 -5.18 14.83
C GLU A 258 -11.07 -4.01 15.62
N GLY A 259 -9.93 -3.48 15.18
CA GLY A 259 -9.29 -2.33 15.80
C GLY A 259 -10.17 -1.06 15.77
N ALA A 260 -10.75 -0.74 14.60
CA ALA A 260 -11.65 0.40 14.46
C ALA A 260 -12.91 0.23 15.32
N TRP A 261 -13.42 -1.00 15.43
CA TRP A 261 -14.57 -1.30 16.28
C TRP A 261 -14.29 -1.08 17.77
N LEU A 262 -13.18 -1.61 18.28
CA LEU A 262 -12.80 -1.42 19.67
C LEU A 262 -12.57 0.06 19.99
N HIS A 263 -11.96 0.79 19.05
CA HIS A 263 -11.77 2.23 19.18
C HIS A 263 -13.11 2.98 19.21
N LYS A 264 -14.08 2.61 18.35
CA LYS A 264 -15.44 3.15 18.37
C LYS A 264 -16.09 2.96 19.74
N ILE A 265 -16.09 1.75 20.30
CA ILE A 265 -16.67 1.47 21.62
C ILE A 265 -16.01 2.33 22.70
N SER A 266 -14.68 2.42 22.68
CA SER A 266 -13.95 3.25 23.63
C SER A 266 -14.36 4.72 23.54
N LEU A 267 -14.47 5.27 22.32
CA LEU A 267 -14.90 6.65 22.11
C LEU A 267 -16.35 6.90 22.56
N GLU A 268 -17.25 5.93 22.33
CA GLU A 268 -18.64 6.02 22.82
C GLU A 268 -18.71 6.03 24.34
N PHE A 269 -17.89 5.22 25.02
CA PHE A 269 -17.79 5.21 26.47
C PHE A 269 -17.26 6.55 27.02
N GLU A 270 -16.14 7.04 26.47
CA GLU A 270 -15.54 8.33 26.86
C GLU A 270 -16.50 9.51 26.63
N LEU A 271 -17.22 9.50 25.51
CA LEU A 271 -18.23 10.51 25.20
C LEU A 271 -19.40 10.46 26.18
N ALA A 272 -19.94 9.28 26.48
CA ALA A 272 -21.02 9.12 27.45
C ALA A 272 -20.59 9.54 28.86
N HIS A 273 -19.36 9.22 29.26
CA HIS A 273 -18.80 9.64 30.54
C HIS A 273 -18.66 11.16 30.61
N THR A 274 -18.12 11.80 29.57
CA THR A 274 -17.91 13.25 29.52
C THR A 274 -19.23 14.04 29.53
N ILE A 275 -20.29 13.51 28.92
CA ILE A 275 -21.63 14.13 28.92
C ILE A 275 -22.29 14.05 30.31
N THR A 276 -22.02 12.99 31.06
CA THR A 276 -22.68 12.71 32.34
C THR A 276 -21.93 13.29 33.55
N THR A 277 -20.68 13.71 33.40
CA THR A 277 -19.93 14.41 34.45
C THR A 277 -20.32 15.88 34.56
N SER A 278 -20.22 16.44 35.77
CA SER A 278 -20.62 17.82 36.10
C SER A 278 -19.78 18.92 35.46
N THR A 279 -18.66 18.57 34.81
CA THR A 279 -17.73 19.51 34.16
C THR A 279 -18.05 19.78 32.69
N GLN A 280 -18.84 18.95 32.01
CA GLN A 280 -19.33 19.07 30.62
C GLN A 280 -18.45 19.96 29.71
N ASP A 281 -17.21 19.54 29.46
CA ASP A 281 -16.28 20.27 28.60
C ASP A 281 -16.74 20.19 27.13
N PRO A 282 -17.25 21.29 26.53
CA PRO A 282 -17.81 21.26 25.18
C PRO A 282 -16.75 21.00 24.10
N GLU A 283 -15.50 21.41 24.33
CA GLU A 283 -14.41 21.19 23.37
C GLU A 283 -14.03 19.71 23.33
N LEU A 284 -13.92 19.08 24.50
CA LEU A 284 -13.60 17.66 24.60
C LEU A 284 -14.71 16.78 23.99
N ILE A 285 -15.98 17.14 24.21
CA ILE A 285 -17.14 16.49 23.57
C ILE A 285 -17.03 16.61 22.04
N ALA A 286 -16.74 17.79 21.51
CA ALA A 286 -16.60 18.01 20.08
C ALA A 286 -15.45 17.17 19.46
N ILE A 287 -14.32 17.05 20.17
CA ILE A 287 -13.20 16.20 19.76
C ILE A 287 -13.61 14.73 19.70
N TYR A 288 -14.24 14.20 20.75
CA TYR A 288 -14.70 12.81 20.77
C TYR A 288 -15.74 12.52 19.70
N GLN A 289 -16.72 13.41 19.51
CA GLN A 289 -17.69 13.28 18.43
C GLN A 289 -17.02 13.28 17.05
N SER A 290 -16.04 14.14 16.82
CA SER A 290 -15.31 14.19 15.55
C SER A 290 -14.52 12.91 15.29
N ARG A 291 -13.79 12.42 16.31
CA ARG A 291 -13.04 11.15 16.21
C ARG A 291 -13.96 9.94 16.02
N LEU A 292 -15.11 9.95 16.67
CA LEU A 292 -16.12 8.90 16.53
C LEU A 292 -16.67 8.88 15.10
N ARG A 293 -17.03 10.04 14.53
CA ARG A 293 -17.48 10.14 13.13
C ARG A 293 -16.43 9.59 12.16
N GLU A 294 -15.16 9.96 12.32
CA GLU A 294 -14.10 9.45 11.43
C GLU A 294 -13.88 7.94 11.60
N THR A 295 -13.89 7.44 12.84
CA THR A 295 -13.74 6.01 13.12
C THR A 295 -14.88 5.19 12.51
N VAL A 296 -16.11 5.69 12.60
CA VAL A 296 -17.28 5.07 11.95
C VAL A 296 -17.11 5.08 10.43
N ARG A 297 -16.71 6.21 9.83
CA ARG A 297 -16.44 6.31 8.39
C ARG A 297 -15.40 5.28 7.92
N ILE A 298 -14.31 5.11 8.67
CA ILE A 298 -13.26 4.11 8.39
C ILE A 298 -13.83 2.69 8.49
N LEU A 299 -14.64 2.41 9.52
CA LEU A 299 -15.28 1.11 9.70
C LEU A 299 -16.17 0.74 8.51
N HIS A 300 -17.00 1.68 8.03
CA HIS A 300 -17.83 1.49 6.82
C HIS A 300 -16.95 1.22 5.59
N LYS A 301 -15.88 2.00 5.41
CA LYS A 301 -14.95 1.83 4.30
C LYS A 301 -14.33 0.42 4.29
N PHE A 302 -13.78 -0.03 5.41
CA PHE A 302 -13.15 -1.34 5.50
C PHE A 302 -14.14 -2.49 5.39
N GLY A 303 -15.35 -2.33 5.90
CA GLY A 303 -16.33 -3.38 5.76
C GLY A 303 -16.96 -3.47 4.35
N ALA A 304 -17.05 -2.36 3.60
CA ALA A 304 -17.34 -2.41 2.16
C ALA A 304 -16.21 -3.09 1.38
N GLN A 305 -14.95 -2.86 1.77
CA GLN A 305 -13.81 -3.59 1.23
C GLN A 305 -13.87 -5.07 1.55
N LEU A 306 -14.32 -5.46 2.75
CA LEU A 306 -14.45 -6.86 3.14
C LEU A 306 -15.55 -7.55 2.34
N GLU A 307 -16.62 -6.85 2.03
CA GLU A 307 -17.65 -7.36 1.13
C GLU A 307 -17.12 -7.55 -0.30
N ASN A 308 -16.39 -6.55 -0.82
CA ASN A 308 -15.76 -6.65 -2.13
C ASN A 308 -14.76 -7.80 -2.15
N PHE A 309 -13.96 -7.95 -1.08
CA PHE A 309 -13.07 -9.08 -0.88
C PHE A 309 -13.87 -10.39 -0.88
N GLY A 310 -15.00 -10.45 -0.18
CA GLY A 310 -15.98 -11.53 -0.11
C GLY A 310 -15.60 -12.66 0.86
N ALA A 311 -15.83 -13.92 0.44
CA ALA A 311 -15.65 -15.07 1.34
C ALA A 311 -14.21 -15.17 1.89
N PRO A 312 -14.04 -15.62 3.15
CA PRO A 312 -12.72 -15.80 3.74
C PRO A 312 -11.87 -16.77 2.91
N PRO A 313 -10.55 -16.53 2.81
CA PRO A 313 -9.60 -17.53 2.33
C PRO A 313 -9.65 -18.81 3.19
N THR A 314 -9.29 -19.95 2.60
CA THR A 314 -9.32 -21.24 3.29
C THR A 314 -8.49 -21.19 4.58
N GLY A 315 -9.09 -21.60 5.70
CA GLY A 315 -8.42 -21.64 7.01
C GLY A 315 -8.32 -20.31 7.75
N MET A 316 -8.83 -19.21 7.17
CA MET A 316 -8.86 -17.90 7.85
C MET A 316 -10.12 -17.73 8.71
N PRO A 317 -10.03 -17.03 9.85
CA PRO A 317 -11.17 -16.78 10.72
C PRO A 317 -12.21 -15.87 10.05
N VAL A 318 -13.48 -16.14 10.33
CA VAL A 318 -14.58 -15.20 10.02
C VAL A 318 -14.70 -14.22 11.17
N ILE A 319 -15.17 -12.99 10.92
CA ILE A 319 -15.59 -12.09 12.00
C ILE A 319 -16.61 -12.84 12.88
N GLN A 320 -16.26 -13.08 14.13
CA GLN A 320 -17.09 -13.88 15.05
C GLN A 320 -17.98 -13.00 15.94
N GLY A 321 -19.05 -13.61 16.46
CA GLY A 321 -19.76 -13.13 17.64
C GLY A 321 -20.50 -11.81 17.47
N GLN A 322 -20.46 -11.00 18.54
CA GLN A 322 -21.22 -9.74 18.67
C GLN A 322 -20.81 -8.70 17.62
N LEU A 323 -19.54 -8.71 17.18
CA LEU A 323 -19.02 -7.83 16.15
C LEU A 323 -19.70 -8.06 14.79
N ALA A 324 -19.90 -9.33 14.41
CA ALA A 324 -20.61 -9.68 13.17
C ALA A 324 -22.08 -9.23 13.20
N PHE A 325 -22.75 -9.42 14.34
CA PHE A 325 -24.14 -8.98 14.53
C PHE A 325 -24.27 -7.46 14.51
N GLN A 326 -23.43 -6.75 15.27
CA GLN A 326 -23.49 -5.29 15.38
C GLN A 326 -23.04 -4.61 14.09
N TYR A 327 -22.10 -5.18 13.34
CA TYR A 327 -21.75 -4.71 12.00
C TYR A 327 -22.92 -4.88 11.02
N LEU A 328 -23.63 -6.02 11.07
CA LEU A 328 -24.86 -6.23 10.30
C LEU A 328 -25.98 -5.26 10.73
N ASP A 329 -26.11 -4.93 12.01
CA ASP A 329 -27.11 -3.99 12.51
C ASP A 329 -26.77 -2.53 12.15
N LEU A 330 -25.50 -2.12 12.19
CA LEU A 330 -25.02 -0.83 11.67
C LEU A 330 -25.40 -0.66 10.20
N LEU A 331 -25.18 -1.70 9.39
CA LEU A 331 -25.58 -1.70 7.98
C LEU A 331 -27.11 -1.71 7.78
N ARG A 332 -27.89 -2.28 8.71
CA ARG A 332 -29.37 -2.25 8.66
C ARG A 332 -29.94 -0.87 8.97
N GLN A 333 -29.43 -0.22 10.02
CA GLN A 333 -29.90 1.10 10.45
C GLN A 333 -29.82 2.12 9.30
N GLU A 334 -28.79 2.05 8.45
CA GLU A 334 -28.69 2.91 7.26
C GLU A 334 -29.70 2.58 6.16
N THR A 335 -30.04 1.30 5.95
CA THR A 335 -31.08 0.92 4.97
C THR A 335 -32.49 1.31 5.41
N GLU A 336 -32.71 1.48 6.72
CA GLU A 336 -33.99 1.89 7.31
C GLU A 336 -34.13 3.42 7.46
N VAL A 337 -33.03 4.18 7.53
CA VAL A 337 -33.04 5.65 7.55
C VAL A 337 -33.24 6.27 6.14
N ALA A 338 -33.12 5.48 5.07
CA ALA A 338 -33.23 5.96 3.69
C ALA A 338 -34.64 6.31 3.13
N PRO A 339 -35.81 6.04 3.75
CA PRO A 339 -37.11 6.39 3.14
C PRO A 339 -37.81 7.61 3.77
N SER A 340 -37.09 8.69 4.14
CA SER A 340 -37.76 9.92 4.61
C SER A 340 -37.29 11.24 3.96
N MET A 341 -36.46 11.21 2.91
CA MET A 341 -36.15 12.41 2.12
C MET A 341 -36.90 12.43 0.77
N PRO A 342 -37.53 13.55 0.37
CA PRO A 342 -38.30 13.67 -0.86
C PRO A 342 -37.48 13.33 -2.12
N THR A 343 -38.13 12.63 -3.04
CA THR A 343 -37.58 11.85 -4.15
C THR A 343 -36.97 12.64 -5.33
N GLU A 344 -36.62 13.92 -5.17
CA GLU A 344 -36.25 14.77 -6.32
C GLU A 344 -34.78 15.19 -6.42
N GLN A 345 -33.88 14.76 -5.53
CA GLN A 345 -32.48 15.22 -5.57
C GLN A 345 -31.36 14.16 -5.50
N MET A 346 -31.62 12.86 -5.71
CA MET A 346 -30.52 11.88 -5.71
C MET A 346 -30.48 10.97 -6.95
N SER A 347 -29.39 11.14 -7.70
CA SER A 347 -28.85 10.23 -8.70
C SER A 347 -28.82 8.80 -8.16
N ARG A 348 -29.39 7.86 -8.92
CA ARG A 348 -29.84 6.53 -8.49
C ARG A 348 -28.83 5.34 -8.36
N PRO A 349 -27.48 5.41 -8.29
CA PRO A 349 -26.70 4.18 -8.14
C PRO A 349 -26.45 3.73 -6.68
N MET A 350 -26.47 4.62 -5.69
CA MET A 350 -25.83 4.32 -4.39
C MET A 350 -26.56 3.27 -3.53
N PHE A 351 -27.90 3.17 -3.62
CA PHE A 351 -28.71 2.37 -2.69
C PHE A 351 -29.01 0.93 -3.14
N ALA A 352 -28.95 0.65 -4.45
CA ALA A 352 -29.16 -0.72 -4.97
C ALA A 352 -27.99 -1.64 -4.58
N HIS A 353 -26.77 -1.08 -4.53
CA HIS A 353 -25.57 -1.79 -4.10
C HIS A 353 -25.63 -2.17 -2.61
N THR A 354 -26.18 -1.32 -1.74
CA THR A 354 -26.23 -1.54 -0.27
C THR A 354 -27.11 -2.73 0.15
N ARG A 355 -28.24 -2.97 -0.54
CA ARG A 355 -29.10 -4.14 -0.24
C ARG A 355 -28.51 -5.45 -0.76
N GLN A 356 -27.84 -5.43 -1.91
CA GLN A 356 -27.17 -6.61 -2.47
C GLN A 356 -25.92 -6.96 -1.64
N ALA A 357 -25.24 -5.93 -1.15
CA ALA A 357 -24.17 -6.00 -0.16
C ALA A 357 -24.59 -6.67 1.13
N PHE A 358 -25.68 -6.19 1.73
CA PHE A 358 -26.25 -6.77 2.94
C PHE A 358 -26.55 -8.27 2.81
N LYS A 359 -27.13 -8.71 1.69
CA LYS A 359 -27.38 -10.14 1.41
C LYS A 359 -26.08 -10.94 1.27
N LYS A 360 -25.05 -10.38 0.62
CA LYS A 360 -23.73 -11.02 0.48
C LYS A 360 -23.02 -11.15 1.83
N ILE A 361 -22.97 -10.10 2.64
CA ILE A 361 -22.32 -10.10 3.97
C ILE A 361 -23.01 -11.10 4.90
N LYS A 362 -24.35 -11.12 4.93
CA LYS A 362 -25.10 -12.12 5.70
C LYS A 362 -24.73 -13.55 5.28
N SER A 363 -24.53 -13.81 3.98
CA SER A 363 -24.10 -15.12 3.48
C SER A 363 -22.64 -15.49 3.80
N VAL A 364 -21.76 -14.48 3.97
CA VAL A 364 -20.36 -14.66 4.38
C VAL A 364 -20.26 -14.92 5.89
N LEU A 365 -21.05 -14.20 6.69
CA LEU A 365 -21.08 -14.33 8.15
C LEU A 365 -21.91 -15.53 8.65
N SER A 366 -22.88 -16.02 7.87
CA SER A 366 -23.77 -17.12 8.28
C SER A 366 -23.30 -18.52 7.90
N LYS A 367 -22.19 -18.68 7.16
CA LYS A 367 -21.63 -19.99 6.84
C LYS A 367 -20.79 -20.47 8.03
N ARG A 368 -21.45 -21.22 8.92
CA ARG A 368 -20.82 -22.11 9.90
C ARG A 368 -20.16 -23.30 9.22
#